data_AF-A0A1Y2CJB0-F1
#
_entry.id   AF-A0A1Y2CJB0-F1
#
_cell.length_a   1.000
_cell.length_b   1.000
_cell.length_c   1.000
_cell.angle_alpha   90.00
_cell.angle_beta   90.00
_cell.angle_gamma   90.00
#
_symmetry.space_group_name_H-M   'P 1'
#
loop_
_entity.id
_entity.type
_entity.pdbx_description
1 polymer ?
#
loop_
_entity_poly.entity_id
_entity_poly.type
_entity_poly.pdbx_seq_one_letter_code
_entity_poly.pdbx_strand_id
1 'polypeptide(L)' 'VCGRCVKITHGSNEVVVEIVDKCPVCHSGDVDLSPTAFKDLFGSLDVGRVHDVQW' A
#
# COMPACT_ATOMS: atom_id res chain seq x y z
N VAL A 1 -3.85 3.49 -15.25
CA VAL A 1 -3.50 3.34 -13.81
C VAL A 1 -2.00 3.55 -13.63
N CYS A 2 -1.16 2.88 -14.43
CA CYS A 2 0.28 3.12 -14.45
C CYS A 2 0.62 4.62 -14.51
N GLY A 3 1.63 5.03 -13.75
CA GLY A 3 2.10 6.42 -13.68
C GLY A 3 1.20 7.36 -12.87
N ARG A 4 0.10 6.88 -12.30
CA ARG A 4 -0.72 7.65 -11.35
C ARG A 4 -0.23 7.39 -9.94
N CYS A 5 -0.41 8.38 -9.08
CA CYS A 5 -0.21 8.20 -7.64
C CYS A 5 -1.52 7.86 -6.94
N VAL A 6 -1.41 7.10 -5.86
CA VAL A 6 -2.49 6.77 -4.93
C VAL A 6 -2.05 7.13 -3.52
N LYS A 7 -2.97 7.67 -2.72
CA LYS A 7 -2.74 7.95 -1.30
C LYS A 7 -3.34 6.82 -0.48
N ILE A 8 -2.53 6.16 0.34
CA ILE A 8 -2.95 5.06 1.20
C ILE A 8 -2.92 5.54 2.64
N THR A 9 -4.00 5.34 3.39
CA THR A 9 -4.10 5.77 4.79
C THR A 9 -4.41 4.59 5.71
N HIS A 10 -3.85 4.65 6.93
CA HIS A 10 -4.14 3.73 8.02
C HIS A 10 -4.04 4.48 9.36
N GLY A 11 -5.19 4.69 10.01
CA GLY A 11 -5.26 5.56 11.19
C GLY A 11 -4.83 7.00 10.86
N SER A 12 -3.81 7.50 11.57
CA SER A 12 -3.21 8.82 11.33
C SER A 12 -2.07 8.81 10.31
N ASN A 13 -1.64 7.64 9.84
CA ASN A 13 -0.50 7.51 8.94
C ASN A 13 -0.99 7.52 7.48
N GLU A 14 -0.20 8.09 6.59
CA GLU A 14 -0.45 8.06 5.15
C GLU A 14 0.84 7.99 4.34
N VAL A 15 0.74 7.39 3.15
CA VAL A 15 1.80 7.37 2.14
C VAL A 15 1.21 7.67 0.76
N VAL A 16 1.97 8.36 -0.09
CA VAL A 16 1.59 8.57 -1.50
C VAL A 16 2.60 7.82 -2.37
N VAL A 17 2.10 6.88 -3.17
CA VAL A 17 2.93 5.98 -3.98
C VAL A 17 2.50 5.99 -5.43
N GLU A 18 3.44 5.80 -6.35
CA GLU A 18 3.17 5.63 -7.77
C GLU A 18 2.77 4.18 -8.08
N ILE A 19 1.75 3.99 -8.91
CA ILE A 19 1.33 2.68 -9.37
C ILE A 19 2.24 2.26 -10.54
N VAL A 20 3.14 1.33 -10.25
CA VAL A 20 4.18 0.87 -11.19
C VAL A 20 3.97 -0.56 -11.69
N ASP A 21 3.15 -1.36 -11.01
CA ASP A 21 2.93 -2.76 -11.36
C ASP A 21 1.49 -3.21 -11.06
N LYS A 22 1.10 -4.35 -11.63
CA LYS A 22 -0.15 -5.05 -11.37
C LYS A 22 0.15 -6.32 -10.57
N CYS A 23 -0.51 -6.48 -9.42
CA CYS A 23 -0.57 -7.76 -8.72
C CYS A 23 -1.72 -8.62 -9.30
N PRO A 24 -1.46 -9.68 -10.09
CA PRO A 24 -2.53 -10.45 -10.74
C PRO A 24 -3.26 -11.42 -9.80
N VAL A 25 -2.68 -11.70 -8.63
CA VAL A 25 -3.22 -12.65 -7.64
C VAL A 25 -3.94 -11.96 -6.47
N CYS A 26 -3.84 -10.65 -6.37
CA CYS A 26 -4.47 -9.86 -5.32
C CYS A 26 -5.99 -9.77 -5.55
N HIS A 27 -6.77 -9.81 -4.47
CA HIS A 27 -8.21 -9.60 -4.58
C HIS A 27 -8.51 -8.15 -4.97
N SER A 28 -9.70 -7.90 -5.52
CA SER A 28 -10.13 -6.53 -5.81
C SER A 28 -10.13 -5.70 -4.52
N GLY A 29 -9.39 -4.60 -4.50
CA GLY A 29 -9.21 -3.74 -3.31
C GLY A 29 -7.90 -3.97 -2.55
N ASP A 30 -7.22 -5.09 -2.76
CA ASP A 30 -5.90 -5.33 -2.18
C ASP A 30 -4.83 -4.49 -2.91
N VAL A 31 -3.89 -3.93 -2.15
CA VAL A 31 -2.71 -3.21 -2.66
C VAL A 31 -1.45 -3.90 -2.16
N ASP A 32 -0.50 -4.16 -3.06
CA ASP A 32 0.79 -4.77 -2.73
C ASP A 32 1.87 -3.69 -2.72
N LEU A 33 2.32 -3.31 -1.52
CA LEU A 33 3.23 -2.20 -1.33
C LEU A 33 4.68 -2.64 -1.46
N SER A 34 5.50 -1.75 -2.03
CA SER A 34 6.95 -1.90 -1.88
C SER A 34 7.34 -1.93 -0.40
N PRO A 35 8.41 -2.64 -0.01
CA PRO A 35 8.84 -2.70 1.39
C PRO A 35 9.07 -1.31 2.02
N THR A 36 9.55 -0.34 1.24
CA THR A 36 9.73 1.04 1.71
C THR A 36 8.39 1.69 2.05
N ALA A 37 7.43 1.69 1.13
CA ALA A 37 6.11 2.28 1.37
C ALA A 37 5.36 1.58 2.52
N PHE A 38 5.51 0.26 2.64
CA PHE A 38 4.94 -0.50 3.75
C PHE A 38 5.55 -0.08 5.09
N LYS A 39 6.88 0.04 5.15
CA LYS A 39 7.59 0.48 6.35
C LYS A 39 7.29 1.94 6.70
N ASP A 40 7.13 2.81 5.71
CA ASP A 40 6.73 4.20 5.93
C ASP A 40 5.33 4.31 6.53
N LEU A 41 4.40 3.42 6.13
CA LEU A 41 3.03 3.41 6.64
C LEU A 41 2.89 2.73 8.01
N PHE A 42 3.63 1.64 8.25
CA PHE A 42 3.45 0.78 9.43
C PHE A 42 4.64 0.73 10.41
N GLY A 43 5.78 1.32 10.07
CA GLY A 43 6.99 1.37 10.90
C GLY A 43 7.85 0.09 10.93
N SER A 44 7.27 -1.07 10.61
CA SER A 44 7.99 -2.36 10.47
C SER A 44 7.38 -3.23 9.37
N LEU A 45 8.14 -4.22 8.89
CA LEU A 45 7.66 -5.26 7.98
C LEU A 45 7.04 -6.47 8.73
N ASP A 46 7.25 -6.57 10.04
CA ASP A 46 6.92 -7.77 10.84
C ASP A 46 5.42 -8.09 10.88
N VAL A 47 4.56 -7.08 10.71
CA VAL A 47 3.10 -7.25 10.69
C VAL A 47 2.62 -7.94 9.42
N GLY A 48 3.41 -7.94 8.34
CA GLY A 48 3.14 -8.65 7.10
C GLY A 48 1.94 -8.09 6.32
N ARG A 49 0.71 -8.49 6.68
CA ARG A 49 -0.52 -8.08 5.99
C ARG A 49 -1.44 -7.35 6.95
N VAL A 50 -1.91 -6.18 6.52
CA VAL A 50 -2.80 -5.31 7.31
C VAL A 50 -4.12 -5.12 6.58
N HIS A 51 -5.22 -5.12 7.33
CA HIS A 51 -6.57 -4.91 6.82
C HIS A 51 -7.05 -3.48 7.13
N ASP A 52 -8.19 -3.10 6.56
CA ASP A 52 -8.86 -1.81 6.81
C ASP A 52 -8.07 -0.54 6.38
N VAL A 53 -7.12 -0.68 5.45
CA VAL A 53 -6.46 0.43 4.76
C VAL A 53 -7.41 1.10 3.76
N GLN A 54 -7.24 2.41 3.53
CA GLN A 54 -8.04 3.17 2.56
C GLN A 54 -7.15 3.73 1.45
N TRP A 55 -7.60 3.69 0.19
CA TRP A 55 -6.87 4.19 -0.97
C TRP A 55 -7.77 4.62 -2.13
#